data_AF-A0A238X2C5-F1
#
_entry.id   AF-A0A238X2C5-F1
#
_cell.length_a   1.000
_cell.length_b   1.000
_cell.length_c   1.000
_cell.angle_alpha   90.00
_cell.angle_beta   90.00
_cell.angle_gamma   90.00
#
_symmetry.space_group_name_H-M   'P 1'
#
loop_
_entity.id
_entity.type
_entity.pdbx_description
1 polymer ?
#
loop_
_entity_poly.entity_id
_entity_poly.type
_entity_poly.pdbx_seq_one_letter_code
_entity_poly.pdbx_strand_id
1 'polypeptide(L)'
;MATLTAYQKQFRQRMKRAMSLRAKADRKARSYATRLATALLDAQTAAAMMNALNQTYNVDVSTQTLLVHDLLDVVTPQRLTDTLAASTPGEELVLFNQVPDGNGGQPLPANPLFGETAVGTPVVVVPQPDTLSLIATPIEKVDYEGLTSGDVS
;
A
#
# COMPACT_ATOMS: atom_id res chain seq x y z
N MET A 1 23.76 19.57 -22.33
CA MET A 1 23.17 18.68 -21.30
C MET A 1 21.75 18.35 -21.73
N ALA A 2 21.36 17.07 -21.73
CA ALA A 2 19.99 16.69 -22.10
C ALA A 2 18.99 17.19 -21.03
N THR A 3 17.98 17.93 -21.45
CA THR A 3 16.94 18.47 -20.57
C THR A 3 15.98 17.34 -20.18
N LEU A 4 15.80 17.10 -18.88
CA LEU A 4 14.86 16.08 -18.38
C LEU A 4 13.42 16.45 -18.77
N THR A 5 12.67 15.46 -19.23
CA THR A 5 11.24 15.60 -19.53
C THR A 5 10.41 15.79 -18.26
N ALA A 6 9.19 16.29 -18.38
CA ALA A 6 8.28 16.45 -17.24
C ALA A 6 8.00 15.09 -16.57
N TYR A 7 7.83 14.04 -17.38
CA TYR A 7 7.75 12.65 -16.92
C TYR A 7 8.93 12.23 -16.05
N GLN A 8 10.17 12.44 -16.53
CA GLN A 8 11.38 12.04 -15.79
C GLN A 8 11.57 12.82 -14.49
N LYS A 9 11.22 14.11 -14.48
CA LYS A 9 11.23 14.94 -13.26
C LYS A 9 10.21 14.43 -12.25
N GLN A 10 9.00 14.11 -12.69
CA GLN A 10 7.94 13.56 -11.84
C GLN A 10 8.35 12.20 -11.25
N PHE A 11 8.92 11.30 -12.05
CA PHE A 11 9.43 10.02 -11.56
C PHE A 11 10.46 10.21 -10.43
N ARG A 12 11.46 11.09 -10.64
CA ARG A 12 12.49 11.36 -9.62
C ARG A 12 11.89 11.90 -8.33
N GLN A 13 10.89 12.78 -8.43
CA GLN A 13 10.20 13.33 -7.26
C GLN A 13 9.44 12.25 -6.49
N ARG A 14 8.65 11.44 -7.20
CA ARG A 14 7.87 10.33 -6.62
C ARG A 14 8.79 9.31 -5.95
N MET A 15 9.86 8.90 -6.63
CA MET A 15 10.83 7.94 -6.11
C MET A 15 11.54 8.48 -4.85
N LYS A 16 12.04 9.73 -4.90
CA LYS A 16 12.66 10.38 -3.74
C LYS A 16 11.71 10.39 -2.54
N ARG A 17 10.43 10.66 -2.75
CA ARG A 17 9.44 10.68 -1.68
C ARG A 17 9.15 9.29 -1.12
N ALA A 18 8.96 8.28 -1.98
CA ALA A 18 8.75 6.91 -1.56
C ALA A 18 9.92 6.40 -0.71
N MET A 19 11.16 6.64 -1.17
CA MET A 19 12.37 6.28 -0.41
C MET A 19 12.44 6.99 0.94
N SER A 20 12.15 8.30 0.97
CA SER A 20 12.14 9.04 2.24
C SER A 20 11.10 8.49 3.21
N LEU A 21 9.91 8.12 2.71
CA LEU A 21 8.87 7.53 3.53
C LEU A 21 9.30 6.18 4.11
N ARG A 22 9.91 5.32 3.28
CA ARG A 22 10.46 4.03 3.73
C ARG A 22 11.51 4.21 4.83
N ALA A 23 12.48 5.09 4.61
CA ALA A 23 13.52 5.36 5.60
C ALA A 23 12.97 5.92 6.92
N LYS A 24 11.95 6.79 6.86
CA LYS A 24 11.27 7.30 8.05
C LYS A 24 10.49 6.22 8.79
N ALA A 25 9.82 5.33 8.06
CA ALA A 25 9.10 4.21 8.64
C ALA A 25 10.07 3.24 9.34
N ASP A 26 11.19 2.87 8.71
CA ASP A 26 12.23 2.05 9.33
C ASP A 26 12.77 2.67 10.63
N ARG A 27 13.11 3.96 10.61
CA ARG A 27 13.57 4.67 11.82
C ARG A 27 12.55 4.62 12.95
N LYS A 28 11.25 4.76 12.64
CA LYS A 28 10.17 4.66 13.63
C LYS A 28 10.04 3.23 14.16
N ALA A 29 10.05 2.23 13.29
CA ALA A 29 9.97 0.83 13.66
C ALA A 29 11.11 0.45 14.62
N ARG A 30 12.35 0.83 14.30
CA ARG A 30 13.52 0.63 15.18
C ARG A 30 13.31 1.25 16.56
N SER A 31 12.91 2.53 16.61
CA SER A 31 12.65 3.25 17.86
C SER A 31 11.59 2.56 18.72
N TYR A 32 10.47 2.14 18.12
CA TYR A 32 9.40 1.48 18.85
C TYR A 32 9.75 0.05 19.27
N ALA A 33 10.46 -0.70 18.44
CA ALA A 33 10.94 -2.03 18.80
C ALA A 33 11.89 -1.97 20.01
N THR A 34 12.81 -1.00 20.06
CA THR A 34 13.68 -0.79 21.24
C THR A 34 12.87 -0.46 22.49
N ARG A 35 11.92 0.48 22.39
CA ARG A 35 11.07 0.85 23.54
C ARG A 35 10.24 -0.31 24.05
N LEU A 36 9.69 -1.12 23.14
CA LEU A 36 8.93 -2.30 23.50
C LEU A 36 9.81 -3.34 24.19
N ALA A 37 11.01 -3.59 23.67
CA ALA A 37 11.96 -4.52 24.29
C ALA A 37 12.32 -4.08 25.72
N THR A 38 12.58 -2.79 25.94
CA THR A 38 12.83 -2.25 27.29
C THR A 38 11.62 -2.45 28.21
N ALA A 39 10.42 -2.07 27.76
CA ALA A 39 9.21 -2.21 28.57
C ALA A 39 8.91 -3.68 28.96
N LEU A 40 9.16 -4.63 28.06
CA LEU A 40 8.98 -6.05 28.32
C LEU A 40 10.05 -6.61 29.28
N LEU A 41 11.26 -6.03 29.31
CA LEU A 41 12.29 -6.38 30.30
C LEU A 41 11.94 -5.83 31.69
N ASP A 42 11.46 -4.59 31.75
CA ASP A 42 10.98 -3.98 33.00
C ASP A 42 9.82 -4.79 33.58
N ALA A 43 8.90 -5.26 32.72
CA ALA A 43 7.78 -6.09 33.14
C ALA A 43 8.21 -7.46 33.68
N GLN A 44 9.22 -8.10 33.10
CA GLN A 44 9.81 -9.34 33.63
C GLN A 44 10.47 -9.11 35.00
N THR A 45 11.15 -7.97 35.16
CA THR A 45 11.75 -7.58 36.45
C THR A 45 10.68 -7.39 37.52
N ALA A 46 9.60 -6.68 37.19
CA ALA A 46 8.45 -6.50 38.08
C ALA A 46 7.80 -7.85 38.44
N ALA A 47 7.63 -8.75 37.49
CA ALA A 47 7.09 -10.08 37.73
C ALA A 47 7.98 -10.90 38.68
N ALA A 48 9.31 -10.80 38.55
CA ALA A 48 10.25 -11.44 39.46
C ALA A 48 10.14 -10.87 40.88
N MET A 49 9.99 -9.55 41.04
CA MET A 49 9.78 -8.91 42.34
C MET A 49 8.46 -9.35 42.97
N MET A 50 7.36 -9.37 42.21
CA MET A 50 6.06 -9.85 42.68
C MET A 50 6.13 -11.31 43.12
N ASN A 51 6.81 -12.16 42.36
CA ASN A 51 7.01 -13.56 42.73
C ASN A 51 7.83 -13.71 44.03
N ALA A 52 8.87 -12.90 44.22
CA ALA A 52 9.65 -12.90 45.46
C ALA A 52 8.81 -12.46 46.67
N LEU A 53 7.95 -11.45 46.51
CA LEU A 53 7.01 -11.02 47.55
C LEU A 53 5.99 -12.12 47.88
N ASN A 54 5.41 -12.75 46.85
CA ASN A 54 4.50 -13.87 47.00
C ASN A 54 5.12 -15.00 47.83
N GLN A 55 6.37 -15.37 47.53
CA GLN A 55 7.11 -16.40 48.27
C GLN A 55 7.45 -15.98 49.70
N THR A 56 7.85 -14.72 49.91
CA THR A 56 8.26 -14.21 51.24
C THR A 56 7.08 -14.11 52.21
N TYR A 57 5.93 -13.67 51.72
CA TYR A 57 4.75 -13.40 52.55
C TYR A 57 3.66 -14.47 52.41
N ASN A 58 3.92 -15.54 51.67
CA ASN A 58 2.97 -16.63 51.38
C ASN A 58 1.62 -16.10 50.83
N VAL A 59 1.70 -15.15 49.90
CA VAL A 59 0.56 -14.57 49.18
C VAL A 59 0.59 -15.02 47.71
N ASP A 60 -0.57 -15.08 47.07
CA ASP A 60 -0.68 -15.45 45.65
C ASP A 60 -1.34 -14.32 44.86
N VAL A 61 -0.53 -13.35 44.45
CA VAL A 61 -0.94 -12.22 43.61
C VAL A 61 -0.40 -12.42 42.20
N SER A 62 -1.20 -12.09 41.18
CA SER A 62 -0.75 -12.15 39.78
C SER A 62 0.55 -11.36 39.58
N THR A 63 1.55 -12.02 39.01
CA THR A 63 2.87 -11.42 38.76
C THR A 63 2.91 -10.58 37.49
N GLN A 64 1.93 -10.75 36.61
CA GLN A 64 1.84 -10.07 35.32
C GLN A 64 0.42 -9.55 35.04
N THR A 65 0.33 -8.53 34.21
CA THR A 65 -0.94 -8.10 33.61
C THR A 65 -1.20 -8.90 32.34
N LEU A 66 -2.48 -9.03 31.96
CA LEU A 66 -2.88 -9.81 30.78
C LEU A 66 -2.16 -9.34 29.49
N LEU A 67 -2.06 -8.02 29.27
CA LEU A 67 -1.39 -7.47 28.10
C LEU A 67 0.09 -7.88 28.03
N VAL A 68 0.81 -7.85 29.17
CA VAL A 68 2.23 -8.23 29.21
C VAL A 68 2.38 -9.73 28.96
N HIS A 69 1.52 -10.54 29.56
CA HIS A 69 1.49 -11.98 29.36
C HIS A 69 1.32 -12.32 27.88
N ASP A 70 0.24 -11.83 27.26
CA ASP A 70 -0.08 -12.08 25.86
C ASP A 70 1.01 -11.55 24.91
N LEU A 71 1.63 -10.41 25.24
CA LEU A 71 2.73 -9.86 24.43
C LEU A 71 4.00 -10.72 24.52
N LEU A 72 4.35 -11.23 25.70
CA LEU A 72 5.54 -12.06 25.88
C LEU A 72 5.41 -13.41 25.16
N ASP A 73 4.19 -13.93 25.00
CA ASP A 73 3.91 -15.13 24.21
C ASP A 73 4.13 -14.92 22.70
N VAL A 74 3.93 -13.70 22.22
CA VAL A 74 4.08 -13.36 20.79
C VAL A 74 5.49 -12.84 20.47
N VAL A 75 6.08 -12.05 21.37
CA VAL A 75 7.37 -11.40 21.13
C VAL A 75 8.19 -11.28 22.41
N THR A 76 9.45 -11.72 22.34
CA THR A 76 10.39 -11.55 23.45
C THR A 76 11.30 -10.33 23.22
N PRO A 77 11.79 -9.68 24.30
CA PRO A 77 12.78 -8.60 24.16
C PRO A 77 13.99 -9.03 23.33
N GLN A 78 14.49 -10.24 23.57
CA GLN A 78 15.64 -10.80 22.86
C GLN A 78 15.37 -10.91 21.36
N ARG A 79 14.20 -11.42 20.97
CA ARG A 79 13.81 -11.52 19.55
C ARG A 79 13.79 -10.16 18.86
N LEU A 80 13.34 -9.11 19.56
CA LEU A 80 13.35 -7.74 19.03
C LEU A 80 14.77 -7.22 18.86
N THR A 81 15.63 -7.38 19.88
CA THR A 81 17.01 -6.90 19.81
C THR A 81 17.82 -7.63 18.75
N ASP A 82 17.63 -8.94 18.59
CA ASP A 82 18.33 -9.74 17.58
C ASP A 82 17.92 -9.32 16.16
N THR A 83 16.63 -9.11 15.95
CA THR A 83 16.10 -8.67 14.64
C THR A 83 16.64 -7.28 14.27
N LEU A 84 16.75 -6.38 15.25
CA LEU A 84 17.33 -5.05 15.05
C LEU A 84 18.84 -5.11 14.78
N ALA A 85 19.57 -5.99 15.48
CA ALA A 85 21.01 -6.16 15.30
C ALA A 85 21.37 -6.81 13.97
N ALA A 86 20.55 -7.73 13.47
CA ALA A 86 20.73 -8.39 12.19
C ALA A 86 20.46 -7.47 10.97
N SER A 87 19.77 -6.35 11.15
CA SER A 87 19.37 -5.44 10.06
C SER A 87 20.23 -4.17 10.04
N THR A 88 21.13 -4.00 9.07
CA THR A 88 21.93 -2.76 9.04
C THR A 88 21.08 -1.55 8.64
N PRO A 89 21.28 -0.37 9.29
CA PRO A 89 20.51 0.83 8.95
C PRO A 89 20.78 1.28 7.52
N GLY A 90 19.75 1.30 6.67
CA GLY A 90 19.85 1.84 5.31
C GLY A 90 20.49 0.91 4.27
N GLU A 91 20.49 -0.40 4.50
CA GLU A 91 21.08 -1.44 3.63
C GLU A 91 20.37 -1.69 2.30
N GLU A 92 19.89 -0.64 1.63
CA GLU A 92 19.50 -0.78 0.24
C GLU A 92 20.30 0.21 -0.58
N LEU A 93 21.29 -0.33 -1.27
CA LEU A 93 22.07 0.37 -2.28
C LEU A 93 21.11 0.88 -3.36
N VAL A 94 20.84 2.19 -3.37
CA VAL A 94 19.91 2.78 -4.35
C VAL A 94 20.69 3.16 -5.60
N LEU A 95 20.63 2.27 -6.59
CA LEU A 95 21.03 2.60 -7.96
C LEU A 95 19.87 3.34 -8.64
N PHE A 96 20.02 4.65 -8.80
CA PHE A 96 19.12 5.43 -9.64
C PHE A 96 19.44 5.17 -11.11
N ASN A 97 18.83 4.15 -11.69
CA ASN A 97 18.79 4.03 -13.13
C ASN A 97 17.89 5.14 -13.70
N GLN A 98 18.36 5.82 -14.74
CA GLN A 98 17.53 6.79 -15.45
C GLN A 98 16.39 6.03 -16.13
N VAL A 99 15.15 6.47 -15.90
CA VAL A 99 13.99 5.90 -16.57
C VAL A 99 13.91 6.50 -17.98
N PRO A 100 13.86 5.66 -19.04
CA PRO A 100 13.63 6.15 -20.38
C PRO A 100 12.28 6.85 -20.46
N ASP A 101 12.12 7.73 -21.44
CA ASP A 101 10.87 8.44 -21.62
C ASP A 101 9.78 7.51 -22.16
N GLY A 102 8.96 6.95 -21.25
CA GLY A 102 7.93 5.96 -21.56
C GLY A 102 6.56 6.55 -21.92
N ASN A 103 6.40 7.88 -21.87
CA ASN A 103 5.12 8.56 -22.10
C ASN A 103 5.25 9.82 -22.99
N GLY A 104 6.24 9.83 -23.91
CA GLY A 104 6.49 10.96 -24.80
C GLY A 104 6.76 12.28 -24.06
N GLY A 105 7.28 12.20 -22.84
CA GLY A 105 7.69 13.31 -22.01
C GLY A 105 6.59 13.88 -21.14
N GLN A 106 5.34 13.42 -21.34
CA GLN A 106 4.16 13.94 -20.69
C GLN A 106 4.06 13.45 -19.23
N PRO A 107 3.74 14.35 -18.28
CA PRO A 107 3.57 13.98 -16.89
C PRO A 107 2.37 13.04 -16.73
N LEU A 108 2.48 12.10 -15.78
CA LEU A 108 1.36 11.27 -15.35
C LEU A 108 0.38 12.10 -14.49
N PRO A 109 -0.89 11.69 -14.39
CA PRO A 109 -1.86 12.30 -13.49
C PRO A 109 -1.34 12.34 -12.05
N ALA A 110 -1.73 13.38 -11.31
CA ALA A 110 -1.39 13.53 -9.90
C ALA A 110 -1.82 12.30 -9.10
N ASN A 111 -0.97 11.82 -8.20
CA ASN A 111 -1.27 10.66 -7.36
C ASN A 111 -1.07 10.99 -5.87
N PRO A 112 -2.12 10.84 -5.03
CA PRO A 112 -2.09 11.21 -3.62
C PRO A 112 -1.11 10.38 -2.79
N LEU A 113 -0.71 9.18 -3.22
CA LEU A 113 0.33 8.38 -2.55
C LEU A 113 1.67 9.12 -2.49
N PHE A 114 1.94 10.00 -3.45
CA PHE A 114 3.13 10.85 -3.48
C PHE A 114 2.85 12.26 -2.91
N GLY A 115 1.72 12.44 -2.25
CA GLY A 115 1.29 13.73 -1.68
C GLY A 115 1.07 14.81 -2.72
N GLU A 116 0.68 14.41 -3.93
CA GLU A 116 0.27 15.31 -5.01
C GLU A 116 -1.24 15.50 -4.93
N THR A 117 -1.72 16.74 -4.99
CA THR A 117 -3.16 17.05 -5.07
C THR A 117 -3.59 17.05 -6.54
N ALA A 118 -4.66 16.32 -6.86
CA ALA A 118 -5.31 16.42 -8.15
C ALA A 118 -5.97 17.80 -8.25
N VAL A 119 -5.35 18.73 -8.96
CA VAL A 119 -6.03 19.94 -9.41
C VAL A 119 -6.91 19.49 -10.57
N GLY A 120 -8.19 19.25 -10.30
CA GLY A 120 -9.16 18.98 -11.34
C GLY A 120 -9.15 20.12 -12.34
N THR A 121 -8.56 19.89 -13.51
CA THR A 121 -8.86 20.71 -14.68
C THR A 121 -10.17 20.17 -15.23
N PRO A 122 -11.21 21.01 -15.41
CA PRO A 122 -12.45 20.53 -16.00
C PRO A 122 -12.11 19.99 -17.40
N VAL A 123 -12.54 18.76 -17.67
CA VAL A 123 -12.51 18.21 -19.03
C VAL A 123 -13.41 19.11 -19.87
N VAL A 124 -12.82 19.96 -20.71
CA VAL A 124 -13.58 20.63 -21.78
C VAL A 124 -13.86 19.56 -22.82
N VAL A 125 -15.05 18.96 -22.75
CA VAL A 125 -15.60 18.19 -23.86
C VAL A 125 -15.84 19.18 -24.99
N VAL A 126 -14.98 19.17 -26.00
CA VAL A 126 -15.27 19.85 -27.27
C VAL A 126 -16.28 18.95 -27.98
N PRO A 127 -17.54 19.38 -28.24
CA PRO A 127 -18.49 18.57 -28.99
C PRO A 127 -17.94 18.37 -30.41
N GLN A 128 -17.65 17.12 -30.76
CA GLN A 128 -17.34 16.73 -32.13
C GLN A 128 -18.64 16.80 -32.94
N PRO A 129 -18.67 17.44 -34.13
CA PRO A 129 -19.89 17.55 -34.91
C PRO A 129 -20.33 16.17 -35.43
N ASP A 130 -21.59 15.83 -35.17
CA ASP A 130 -22.26 14.62 -35.65
C ASP A 130 -22.21 14.58 -37.18
N THR A 131 -21.52 13.58 -37.72
CA THR A 131 -21.47 13.32 -39.16
C THR A 131 -21.91 11.90 -39.46
N LEU A 132 -23.17 11.57 -39.15
CA LEU A 132 -23.84 10.40 -39.71
C LEU A 132 -25.32 10.70 -39.99
N SER A 133 -25.55 11.39 -41.10
CA SER A 133 -26.80 11.38 -41.84
C SER A 133 -26.47 11.10 -43.31
N LEU A 134 -27.33 10.29 -43.95
CA LEU A 134 -27.22 9.63 -45.26
C LEU A 134 -26.39 8.33 -45.27
N ILE A 135 -27.04 7.16 -45.20
CA ILE A 135 -27.54 6.43 -46.39
C ILE A 135 -28.75 5.56 -45.99
N ALA A 136 -29.84 5.65 -46.75
CA ALA A 136 -31.07 4.90 -46.56
C ALA A 136 -31.02 3.52 -47.23
N THR A 137 -31.73 2.53 -46.67
CA THR A 137 -32.65 1.62 -47.39
C THR A 137 -33.55 0.89 -46.40
N PRO A 138 -34.85 0.73 -46.67
CA PRO A 138 -35.79 0.01 -45.79
C PRO A 138 -35.68 -1.49 -46.06
N ILE A 139 -35.57 -2.32 -45.02
CA ILE A 139 -35.73 -3.77 -45.17
C ILE A 139 -37.21 -4.10 -45.05
N GLU A 140 -37.70 -4.65 -46.15
CA GLU A 140 -39.07 -5.02 -46.49
C GLU A 140 -39.60 -6.18 -45.62
N LYS A 141 -40.91 -6.13 -45.37
CA LYS A 141 -41.69 -7.12 -44.62
C LYS A 141 -41.74 -8.43 -45.43
N VAL A 142 -41.30 -9.56 -44.87
CA VAL A 142 -41.53 -10.87 -45.50
C VAL A 142 -42.75 -11.51 -44.84
N ASP A 143 -43.87 -11.45 -45.56
CA ASP A 143 -45.09 -12.20 -45.25
C ASP A 143 -44.86 -13.69 -45.60
N TYR A 144 -45.11 -14.58 -44.66
CA TYR A 144 -45.08 -16.03 -44.88
C TYR A 144 -46.46 -16.51 -45.31
N GLU A 145 -46.65 -16.73 -46.61
CA GLU A 145 -47.75 -17.53 -47.13
C GLU A 145 -47.26 -18.62 -48.09
N GLY A 146 -47.66 -19.86 -47.82
CA GLY A 146 -47.97 -20.85 -48.86
C GLY A 146 -46.93 -21.95 -49.13
N LEU A 147 -47.22 -23.15 -48.61
CA LEU A 147 -47.05 -24.49 -49.22
C LEU A 147 -47.85 -25.44 -48.30
N THR A 148 -49.18 -25.56 -48.47
CA THR A 148 -49.90 -26.63 -49.22
C THR A 148 -49.40 -28.06 -48.90
N SER A 149 -50.18 -29.14 -48.86
CA SER A 149 -51.61 -29.49 -48.84
C SER A 149 -51.62 -31.03 -48.86
N GLY A 150 -52.53 -31.68 -48.14
CA GLY A 150 -52.96 -33.07 -48.37
C GLY A 150 -52.56 -34.05 -47.25
N ASP A 151 -53.39 -35.01 -46.85
CA ASP A 151 -54.78 -35.29 -47.17
C ASP A 151 -55.33 -36.26 -46.11
N VAL A 152 -56.65 -36.42 -46.15
CA VAL A 152 -57.58 -37.22 -45.35
C VAL A 152 -57.15 -38.68 -45.08
N SER A 153 -57.26 -39.13 -43.82
CA SER A 153 -58.07 -40.28 -43.35
C SER A 153 -58.03 -40.42 -41.84
#